data_AF-A0A2A7W6P6-F1
#
_entry.id   AF-A0A2A7W6P6-F1
#
_cell.length_a   1.000
_cell.length_b   1.000
_cell.length_c   1.000
_cell.angle_alpha   90.00
_cell.angle_beta   90.00
_cell.angle_gamma   90.00
#
_symmetry.space_group_name_H-M   'P 1'
#
loop_
_entity.id
_entity.type
_entity.pdbx_description
1 polymer ?
#
loop_
_entity_poly.entity_id
_entity_poly.type
_entity_poly.pdbx_seq_one_letter_code
_entity_poly.pdbx_strand_id
1 'polypeptide(L)' 'MGYDAWAFGNHEFNFELDTLKKVSEQYKGKTLAGNIYKENGECFLPAYTIVEKGGIKVGWF' A
#
# COMPACT_ATOMS: atom_id res chain seq x y z
N MET A 1 -4.10 12.02 10.38
CA MET A 1 -5.35 11.80 9.63
C MET A 1 -5.65 10.30 9.64
N GLY A 2 -6.91 9.89 9.55
CA GLY A 2 -7.34 8.49 9.67
C GLY A 2 -7.61 7.82 8.33
N TYR A 3 -6.63 7.83 7.42
CA TYR A 3 -6.76 7.17 6.12
C TYR A 3 -6.67 5.64 6.25
N ASP A 4 -7.50 4.93 5.49
CA ASP A 4 -7.60 3.47 5.54
C ASP A 4 -6.58 2.77 4.62
N ALA A 5 -6.37 3.31 3.42
CA ALA A 5 -5.46 2.75 2.42
C ALA A 5 -4.71 3.84 1.63
N TRP A 6 -3.53 3.47 1.12
CA TRP A 6 -2.69 4.27 0.26
C TRP A 6 -2.19 3.41 -0.90
N ALA A 7 -2.67 3.70 -2.11
CA ALA A 7 -2.13 3.12 -3.33
C ALA A 7 -0.85 3.87 -3.71
N PHE A 8 0.26 3.14 -3.87
CA PHE A 8 1.51 3.75 -4.30
C PHE A 8 1.39 4.21 -5.76
N GLY A 9 1.64 5.49 -5.98
CA GLY A 9 1.82 6.06 -7.30
C GLY A 9 3.28 5.99 -7.75
N ASN A 10 3.55 6.57 -8.91
CA ASN A 10 4.91 6.60 -9.46
C ASN A 10 5.88 7.44 -8.62
N HIS A 11 5.38 8.53 -8.00
CA HIS A 11 6.23 9.48 -7.27
C HIS A 11 6.75 8.92 -5.94
N GLU A 12 6.10 7.91 -5.36
CA GLU A 12 6.62 7.16 -4.22
C GLU A 12 7.98 6.51 -4.50
N PHE A 13 8.26 6.20 -5.77
CA PHE A 13 9.49 5.57 -6.24
C PHE A 13 10.53 6.57 -6.76
N ASN A 14 10.29 7.88 -6.66
CA ASN A 14 11.30 8.88 -7.01
C ASN A 14 12.50 8.89 -6.05
N PHE A 15 12.37 8.21 -4.91
CA PHE A 15 13.39 8.08 -3.89
C PHE A 15 13.87 6.64 -3.79
N GLU A 16 15.01 6.44 -3.15
CA GLU A 16 15.52 5.11 -2.86
C GLU A 16 14.50 4.29 -2.03
N LEU A 17 14.43 2.99 -2.27
CA LEU A 17 13.47 2.09 -1.62
C LEU A 17 13.58 2.09 -0.09
N ASP A 18 14.77 2.32 0.45
CA ASP A 18 14.97 2.46 1.90
C ASP A 18 14.26 3.69 2.48
N THR A 19 14.23 4.79 1.72
CA THR A 19 13.49 6.00 2.11
C THR A 19 11.99 5.74 2.05
N LEU A 20 11.52 5.13 0.95
CA LEU A 20 10.11 4.76 0.81
C LEU A 20 9.66 3.84 1.95
N LYS A 21 10.47 2.83 2.31
CA LYS A 21 10.20 1.93 3.42
C LYS A 21 10.07 2.68 4.75
N LYS A 22 11.03 3.54 5.09
CA LYS A 22 11.02 4.32 6.35
C LYS A 22 9.78 5.21 6.47
N VAL A 23 9.37 5.85 5.38
CA VAL A 23 8.17 6.69 5.35
C VAL A 23 6.91 5.83 5.48
N SER A 24 6.85 4.71 4.77
CA SER A 24 5.70 3.81 4.78
C SER A 24 5.48 3.13 6.13
N GLU A 25 6.53 2.85 6.89
CA GLU A 25 6.45 2.31 8.25
C GLU A 25 5.77 3.26 9.25
N GLN A 26 5.73 4.56 8.96
CA GLN A 26 5.02 5.55 9.78
C GLN A 26 3.51 5.57 9.47
N TYR A 27 3.09 4.97 8.36
CA TYR A 27 1.70 4.92 7.94
C TYR A 27 0.94 3.82 8.67
N LYS A 28 -0.18 4.18 9.30
CA LYS A 28 -1.00 3.25 10.09
C LYS A 28 -2.09 2.53 9.27
N GLY A 29 -2.35 2.99 8.04
CA GLY A 29 -3.28 2.35 7.11
C GLY A 29 -2.63 1.21 6.33
N LYS A 30 -3.24 0.81 5.22
CA LYS A 30 -2.71 -0.24 4.33
C LYS A 30 -2.08 0.34 3.08
N THR A 31 -0.82 0.02 2.82
CA THR A 31 -0.16 0.34 1.54
C THR A 31 -0.50 -0.73 0.50
N LEU A 32 -0.81 -0.30 -0.72
CA LEU A 32 -1.25 -1.18 -1.82
C LEU A 32 -0.46 -0.90 -3.08
N ALA A 33 -0.15 -1.97 -3.83
CA ALA A 33 0.36 -1.89 -5.20
C ALA A 33 0.05 -3.20 -5.95
N GLY A 34 -1.16 -3.32 -6.48
CA GLY A 34 -1.64 -4.57 -7.08
C GLY A 34 -1.02 -4.99 -8.40
N ASN A 35 -0.17 -4.15 -9.00
CA ASN A 35 0.48 -4.40 -10.27
C ASN A 35 2.02 -4.28 -10.22
N ILE A 36 2.62 -4.27 -9.03
CA ILE A 36 4.07 -4.18 -8.85
C ILE A 36 4.61 -5.49 -8.30
N TYR A 37 5.61 -6.05 -8.99
CA TYR A 37 6.24 -7.33 -8.67
C TYR A 37 7.74 -7.16 -8.48
N LYS A 38 8.31 -7.94 -7.57
CA LYS A 38 9.76 -8.12 -7.46
C LYS A 38 10.24 -9.02 -8.60
N GLU A 39 11.55 -9.05 -8.84
CA GLU A 39 12.16 -9.91 -9.87
C GLU A 39 11.84 -11.41 -9.70
N ASN A 40 11.64 -11.86 -8.46
CA ASN A 40 11.27 -13.25 -8.15
C ASN A 40 9.78 -13.56 -8.38
N GLY A 41 8.99 -12.61 -8.88
CA GLY A 41 7.55 -12.76 -9.13
C GLY A 41 6.64 -12.56 -7.91
N GLU A 42 7.20 -12.29 -6.73
CA GLU A 42 6.39 -11.93 -5.57
C GLU A 42 5.78 -10.53 -5.72
N CYS A 43 4.58 -10.32 -5.19
CA CYS A 43 3.99 -9.00 -5.10
C CYS A 43 4.87 -8.10 -4.21
N PHE A 44 5.10 -6.86 -4.65
CA PHE A 44 5.85 -5.88 -3.85
C PHE A 44 5.07 -5.43 -2.61
N LEU A 45 3.76 -5.23 -2.77
CA LEU A 45 2.79 -4.93 -1.70
C LEU A 45 1.50 -5.73 -1.94
N PRO A 46 0.61 -5.81 -0.94
CA PRO A 46 -0.71 -6.38 -1.14
C PRO A 46 -1.45 -5.71 -2.30
N ALA A 47 -2.17 -6.52 -3.08
CA ALA A 47 -2.94 -6.02 -4.22
C ALA A 47 -4.28 -5.39 -3.81
N TYR A 48 -4.79 -5.73 -2.62
CA TYR A 48 -6.01 -5.16 -2.10
C TYR A 48 -6.04 -5.25 -0.57
N THR A 49 -6.97 -4.52 0.03
CA THR A 49 -7.37 -4.73 1.43
C THR A 49 -8.89 -4.65 1.57
N ILE A 50 -9.42 -5.26 2.62
CA ILE A 50 -10.83 -5.16 3.00
C ILE A 50 -10.87 -4.55 4.39
N VAL A 51 -11.59 -3.45 4.53
CA VAL A 51 -11.80 -2.76 5.81
C VAL A 51 -13.29 -2.75 6.13
N GLU A 52 -13.66 -3.09 7.36
CA GLU A 52 -15.04 -3.04 7.82
C GLU A 52 -15.38 -1.66 8.41
N LYS A 53 -16.49 -1.08 7.94
CA LYS A 53 -17.01 0.22 8.40
C LYS A 53 -18.51 0.08 8.64
N GLY A 54 -18.95 0.21 9.89
CA GLY A 54 -20.37 0.13 10.22
C GLY A 54 -21.05 -1.18 9.80
N GLY A 55 -20.35 -2.32 9.88
CA GLY A 55 -20.85 -3.62 9.44
C GLY A 55 -20.76 -3.88 7.93
N ILE A 56 -20.25 -2.93 7.15
CA ILE A 56 -20.07 -3.06 5.70
C ILE A 56 -18.58 -3.32 5.40
N LYS A 57 -18.30 -4.35 4.60
CA LYS A 57 -16.94 -4.63 4.10
C LYS A 57 -16.67 -3.81 2.83
N VAL A 58 -15.65 -2.98 2.86
CA VAL A 58 -15.22 -2.13 1.74
C VAL A 58 -13.87 -2.61 1.23
N GLY A 59 -13.78 -2.91 -0.07
CA GLY A 59 -12.55 -3.30 -0.74
C GLY A 59 -11.82 -2.11 -1.35
N TRP A 60 -10.50 -2.07 -1.19
CA TRP A 60 -9.57 -1.14 -1.85
C TRP A 60 -8.56 -1.95 -2.65
N PHE A 61 -8.23 -1.52 -3.86
CA PHE A 61 -7.32 -2.19 -4.81
C PHE A 61 -6.39 -1.19 -5.46
#